data_AF-A0A2G6PHQ2-F1
#
_entry.id   AF-A0A2G6PHQ2-F1
#
_cell.length_a   1.000
_cell.length_b   1.000
_cell.length_c   1.000
_cell.angle_alpha   90.00
_cell.angle_beta   90.00
_cell.angle_gamma   90.00
#
_symmetry.space_group_name_H-M   'P 1'
#
loop_
_entity.id
_entity.type
_entity.pdbx_description
1 polymer ?
#
loop_
_entity_poly.entity_id
_entity_poly.type
_entity_poly.pdbx_seq_one_letter_code
_entity_poly.pdbx_strand_id
1 'polypeptide(L)'
;MRKRLEFRDSRSDKFWEIEVRGEAHTVRFGRCGTDGQEKVKEFASGAEALRDAERLVAAKLRKGYVEVEGAEAPRPQRAEEPPSVPPEHAPLPEGKLALFTPGRLARLNDFRRAYWRRKMEALLRETIYDGSYRLQPAESASSLAEQFEEIATWELPDMQRELRRDAAGLITSIRYSVNGQLVLTLLRHVDYGYIRGRIVPFFVQNPDEAFSFGKKAHMLKDTRLLLSRFASFCAEHLEQIEAAEQRHQKDAKIRSVAEGNIALVVENLMAETGYEYAMKESAKTVLLRVRVRKRRFVEFSLPHRSFLQRVGDVLPTLERVERLLAEFEVPFLLGNREGCPEWGRVELAEVDLDAIERSGLQQRLFRGMSKHEMRRMAAIYLDGMNTLAEVLPASMEGTGYEYSTEFSADYNEWMEGYRAECDVYPAMLHVAMPQRKVLHLLFDYEHFADYIPRIIPTVELVKRAMEEAKLGFKLLSTRSYEYRALGWWKD
;
A
#
# COMPACT_ATOMS: atom_id res chain seq x y z
N MET A 1 41.16 4.21 24.10
CA MET A 1 41.72 4.79 22.85
C MET A 1 40.59 5.49 22.10
N ARG A 2 40.79 6.68 21.53
CA ARG A 2 39.82 7.32 20.64
C ARG A 2 40.55 8.01 19.48
N LYS A 3 40.11 7.80 18.24
CA LYS A 3 40.71 8.42 17.03
C LYS A 3 39.62 8.86 16.05
N ARG A 4 39.78 10.04 15.44
CA ARG A 4 38.91 10.56 14.36
C ARG A 4 39.73 10.79 13.10
N LEU A 5 39.20 10.32 11.98
CA LEU A 5 39.78 10.40 10.66
C LEU A 5 38.77 11.04 9.70
N GLU A 6 39.23 11.90 8.78
CA GLU A 6 38.40 12.51 7.74
C GLU A 6 38.94 12.21 6.35
N PHE A 7 38.04 12.15 5.37
CA PHE A 7 38.35 11.93 3.96
C PHE A 7 37.54 12.91 3.11
N ARG A 8 38.25 13.76 2.35
CA ARG A 8 37.65 14.78 1.48
C ARG A 8 38.18 14.65 0.06
N ASP A 9 37.26 14.56 -0.90
CA ASP A 9 37.50 14.68 -2.34
C ASP A 9 36.40 15.53 -3.00
N SER A 10 36.42 15.68 -4.34
CA SER A 10 35.45 16.51 -5.08
C SER A 10 33.98 16.04 -5.00
N ARG A 11 33.73 14.81 -4.54
CA ARG A 11 32.39 14.18 -4.46
C ARG A 11 32.07 13.59 -3.07
N SER A 12 33.03 13.55 -2.15
CA SER A 12 32.95 12.88 -0.86
C SER A 12 33.52 13.77 0.24
N ASP A 13 32.74 13.95 1.29
CA ASP A 13 33.18 14.57 2.55
C ASP A 13 32.74 13.66 3.69
N LYS A 14 33.66 12.83 4.20
CA LYS A 14 33.34 11.70 5.08
C LYS A 14 34.19 11.73 6.34
N PHE A 15 33.61 11.30 7.46
CA PHE A 15 34.33 11.06 8.71
C PHE A 15 34.28 9.58 9.09
N TRP A 16 35.26 9.15 9.87
CA TRP A 16 35.36 7.84 10.50
C TRP A 16 36.05 7.99 11.85
N GLU A 17 35.48 7.43 12.91
CA GLU A 17 35.95 7.53 14.28
C GLU A 17 35.92 6.14 14.92
N ILE A 18 36.85 5.87 15.82
CA ILE A 18 36.86 4.66 16.63
C ILE A 18 37.17 4.98 18.08
N GLU A 19 36.44 4.35 18.99
CA GLU A 19 36.63 4.41 20.44
C GLU A 19 36.72 2.99 21.01
N VAL A 20 37.70 2.73 21.87
CA VAL A 20 37.87 1.46 22.59
C VAL A 20 37.56 1.69 24.06
N ARG A 21 36.60 0.93 24.60
CA ARG A 21 36.20 0.93 26.02
C ARG A 21 36.09 -0.51 26.53
N GLY A 22 36.92 -0.86 27.51
CA GLY A 22 36.95 -2.23 28.05
C GLY A 22 37.24 -3.27 26.97
N GLU A 23 36.37 -4.26 26.85
CA GLU A 23 36.49 -5.41 25.93
C GLU A 23 35.77 -5.18 24.59
N ALA A 24 35.34 -3.95 24.31
CA ALA A 24 34.65 -3.59 23.08
C ALA A 24 35.28 -2.37 22.40
N HIS A 25 35.09 -2.29 21.08
CA HIS A 25 35.30 -1.04 20.37
C HIS A 25 34.08 -0.63 19.57
N THR A 26 33.96 0.67 19.38
CA THR A 26 32.84 1.35 18.75
C THR A 26 33.38 2.19 17.59
N VAL A 27 32.85 2.00 16.38
CA VAL A 27 33.27 2.67 15.15
C VAL A 27 32.13 3.54 14.61
N ARG A 28 32.32 4.85 14.49
CA ARG A 28 31.34 5.81 13.96
C ARG A 28 31.78 6.34 12.58
N PHE A 29 30.92 6.38 11.57
CA PHE A 29 31.29 6.81 10.22
C PHE A 29 30.12 7.42 9.44
N GLY A 30 30.37 8.41 8.59
CA GLY A 30 29.31 9.06 7.85
C GLY A 30 29.81 10.20 6.97
N ARG A 31 28.87 10.97 6.39
CA ARG A 31 29.19 12.24 5.73
C ARG A 31 29.49 13.29 6.82
N CYS A 32 30.50 14.13 6.63
CA CYS A 32 30.77 15.22 7.58
C CYS A 32 29.54 16.13 7.70
N GLY A 33 29.26 16.59 8.93
CA GLY A 33 28.04 17.35 9.25
C GLY A 33 26.78 16.51 9.49
N THR A 34 26.87 15.17 9.41
CA THR A 34 25.78 14.25 9.81
C THR A 34 26.12 13.51 11.10
N ASP A 35 25.13 12.90 11.76
CA ASP A 35 25.37 12.05 12.93
C ASP A 35 26.21 10.79 12.62
N GLY A 36 26.17 10.34 11.36
CA GLY A 36 26.81 9.10 10.89
C GLY A 36 26.09 7.83 11.32
N GLN A 37 26.76 6.70 11.12
CA GLN A 37 26.37 5.35 11.56
C GLN A 37 27.41 4.82 12.51
N GLU A 38 27.03 3.96 13.44
CA GLU A 38 27.97 3.36 14.39
C GLU A 38 27.90 1.83 14.41
N LYS A 39 29.04 1.17 14.66
CA LYS A 39 29.12 -0.28 14.87
C LYS A 39 29.93 -0.59 16.11
N VAL A 40 29.44 -1.50 16.94
CA VAL A 40 30.14 -2.06 18.08
C VAL A 40 30.61 -3.47 17.76
N LYS A 41 31.81 -3.79 18.21
CA LYS A 41 32.35 -5.15 18.18
C LYS A 41 32.91 -5.48 19.57
N GLU A 42 32.42 -6.57 20.13
CA GLU A 42 32.87 -7.12 21.41
C GLU A 42 33.96 -8.17 21.19
N PHE A 43 34.86 -8.30 22.15
CA PHE A 43 36.03 -9.18 22.12
C PHE A 43 36.15 -9.94 23.45
N ALA A 44 36.98 -10.99 23.47
CA ALA A 44 37.21 -11.76 24.68
C ALA A 44 38.12 -11.04 25.70
N SER A 45 38.77 -9.94 25.29
CA SER A 45 39.59 -9.11 26.17
C SER A 45 39.81 -7.71 25.61
N GLY A 46 40.12 -6.74 26.49
CA GLY A 46 40.45 -5.37 26.07
C GLY A 46 41.71 -5.26 25.20
N ALA A 47 42.67 -6.18 25.37
CA ALA A 47 43.86 -6.25 24.52
C ALA A 47 43.53 -6.67 23.07
N GLU A 48 42.54 -7.53 22.87
CA GLU A 48 42.03 -7.87 21.54
C GLU A 48 41.27 -6.71 20.91
N ALA A 49 40.42 -6.04 21.69
CA ALA A 49 39.67 -4.87 21.22
C ALA A 49 40.61 -3.75 20.73
N LEU A 50 41.70 -3.51 21.45
CA LEU A 50 42.72 -2.52 21.09
C LEU A 50 43.48 -2.91 19.81
N ARG A 51 43.96 -4.16 19.72
CA ARG A 51 44.68 -4.65 18.53
C ARG A 51 43.83 -4.55 17.25
N ASP A 52 42.55 -4.92 17.32
CA ASP A 52 41.67 -4.81 16.16
C ASP A 52 41.38 -3.35 15.81
N ALA A 53 41.25 -2.46 16.80
CA ALA A 53 41.05 -1.03 16.58
C ALA A 53 42.25 -0.39 15.86
N GLU A 54 43.48 -0.68 16.29
CA GLU A 54 44.72 -0.19 15.65
C GLU A 54 44.84 -0.67 14.20
N ARG A 55 44.49 -1.94 13.95
CA ARG A 55 44.45 -2.52 12.60
C ARG A 55 43.47 -1.76 11.68
N LEU A 56 42.29 -1.40 12.19
CA LEU A 56 41.28 -0.64 11.45
C LEU A 56 41.75 0.78 11.13
N VAL A 57 42.39 1.46 12.09
CA VAL A 57 42.99 2.79 11.90
C VAL A 57 44.04 2.74 10.79
N ALA A 58 44.99 1.81 10.86
CA ALA A 58 46.03 1.65 9.84
C ALA A 58 45.45 1.32 8.45
N ALA A 59 44.35 0.59 8.38
CA ALA A 59 43.65 0.31 7.13
C ALA A 59 42.96 1.56 6.54
N LYS A 60 42.44 2.46 7.39
CA LYS A 60 41.78 3.71 6.95
C LYS A 60 42.80 4.74 6.49
N LEU A 61 43.91 4.91 7.20
CA LEU A 61 45.01 5.78 6.79
C LEU A 61 45.56 5.39 5.41
N ARG A 62 45.73 4.09 5.15
CA ARG A 62 46.11 3.57 3.82
C ARG A 62 45.11 3.89 2.70
N LYS A 63 43.86 4.18 3.02
CA LYS A 63 42.80 4.54 2.07
C LYS A 63 42.69 6.06 1.87
N GLY A 64 43.66 6.84 2.35
CA GLY A 64 43.71 8.29 2.18
C GLY A 64 42.90 9.08 3.22
N TYR A 65 42.39 8.42 4.27
CA TYR A 65 41.84 9.15 5.41
C TYR A 65 42.98 9.81 6.19
N VAL A 66 42.75 11.03 6.66
CA VAL A 66 43.72 11.82 7.42
C VAL A 66 43.25 11.90 8.87
N GLU A 67 44.17 11.69 9.81
CA GLU A 67 43.88 11.85 11.23
C GLU A 67 43.73 13.33 11.57
N VAL A 68 42.64 13.67 12.26
CA VAL A 68 42.38 15.03 12.73
C VAL A 68 42.47 15.05 14.24
N GLU A 69 43.44 15.78 14.78
CA GLU A 69 43.61 15.95 16.22
C GLU A 69 42.52 16.87 16.78
N GLY A 70 41.84 16.41 17.83
CA GLY A 70 41.18 17.31 18.79
C GLY A 70 40.00 18.15 18.27
N ALA A 71 39.32 17.78 17.20
CA ALA A 71 38.01 18.38 16.92
C ALA A 71 36.96 17.70 17.80
N GLU A 72 36.77 18.23 19.01
CA GLU A 72 35.45 18.17 19.62
C GLU A 72 34.50 18.78 18.59
N ALA A 73 33.73 17.91 17.90
CA ALA A 73 32.82 18.37 16.86
C ALA A 73 31.95 19.47 17.46
N PRO A 74 31.68 20.58 16.74
CA PRO A 74 30.70 21.52 17.23
C PRO A 74 29.41 20.71 17.40
N ARG A 75 29.01 20.50 18.66
CA ARG A 75 27.64 20.10 18.95
C ARG A 75 26.82 21.22 18.32
N PRO A 76 25.84 20.94 17.45
CA PRO A 76 24.88 21.97 17.08
C PRO A 76 24.39 22.55 18.40
N GLN A 77 24.52 23.87 18.55
CA GLN A 77 24.03 24.58 19.73
C GLN A 77 22.57 24.20 19.87
N ARG A 78 22.30 23.37 20.88
CA ARG A 78 20.96 23.02 21.31
C ARG A 78 20.33 24.35 21.69
N ALA A 79 19.38 24.83 20.90
CA ALA A 79 18.43 25.80 21.40
C ALA A 79 17.90 25.23 22.72
N GLU A 80 18.02 25.99 23.81
CA GLU A 80 17.52 25.60 25.11
C GLU A 80 16.02 25.28 24.96
N GLU A 81 15.70 24.00 24.87
CA GLU A 81 14.36 23.53 25.19
C GLU A 81 14.21 23.60 26.72
N PRO A 82 13.03 24.00 27.23
CA PRO A 82 12.83 24.30 28.64
C PRO A 82 13.11 23.08 29.53
N PRO A 83 13.38 23.30 30.83
CA PRO A 83 13.63 22.21 31.77
C PRO A 83 12.45 21.23 31.84
N SER A 84 12.82 19.98 32.04
CA SER A 84 11.98 18.80 32.25
C SER A 84 10.89 19.02 33.31
N VAL A 85 9.67 19.34 32.89
CA VAL A 85 8.45 19.25 33.71
C VAL A 85 7.92 17.82 33.60
N PRO A 86 7.70 17.06 34.69
CA PRO A 86 7.10 15.71 34.69
C PRO A 86 5.83 15.65 33.83
N PRO A 87 5.46 14.49 33.25
CA PRO A 87 4.28 14.45 32.41
C PRO A 87 3.03 14.75 33.24
N GLU A 88 2.46 15.95 33.10
CA GLU A 88 1.10 16.28 33.50
C GLU A 88 0.13 15.41 32.69
N HIS A 89 0.01 14.14 33.05
CA HIS A 89 -1.12 13.31 32.65
C HIS A 89 -1.74 12.75 33.93
N ALA A 90 -3.07 12.83 34.00
CA ALA A 90 -3.82 12.38 35.15
C ALA A 90 -3.66 10.86 35.32
N PRO A 91 -3.58 10.38 36.57
CA PRO A 91 -3.52 8.95 36.82
C PRO A 91 -4.76 8.23 36.30
N LEU A 92 -4.57 6.99 35.89
CA LEU A 92 -5.59 6.03 35.54
C LEU A 92 -6.53 5.82 36.74
N PRO A 93 -7.86 5.91 36.53
CA PRO A 93 -8.82 5.58 37.57
C PRO A 93 -8.65 4.12 38.04
N GLU A 94 -8.94 3.84 39.32
CA GLU A 94 -8.81 2.50 39.92
C GLU A 94 -9.54 1.41 39.11
N GLY A 95 -10.72 1.71 38.58
CA GLY A 95 -11.47 0.79 37.73
C GLY A 95 -10.75 0.40 36.44
N LYS A 96 -9.92 1.30 35.88
CA LYS A 96 -9.08 1.00 34.71
C LYS A 96 -7.82 0.23 35.11
N LEU A 97 -7.23 0.51 36.27
CA LEU A 97 -6.08 -0.26 36.80
C LEU A 97 -6.45 -1.74 37.04
N ALA A 98 -7.68 -2.00 37.49
CA ALA A 98 -8.20 -3.35 37.69
C ALA A 98 -8.27 -4.21 36.40
N LEU A 99 -8.22 -3.61 35.21
CA LEU A 99 -8.20 -4.33 33.93
C LEU A 99 -6.88 -5.06 33.68
N PHE A 100 -5.79 -4.61 34.28
CA PHE A 100 -4.44 -5.15 34.10
C PHE A 100 -4.26 -6.40 34.97
N THR A 101 -4.73 -7.54 34.46
CA THR A 101 -4.60 -8.84 35.09
C THR A 101 -3.76 -9.80 34.24
N PRO A 102 -3.07 -10.78 34.85
CA PRO A 102 -2.31 -11.78 34.09
C PRO A 102 -3.15 -12.47 33.00
N GLY A 103 -4.42 -12.79 33.30
CA GLY A 103 -5.31 -13.47 32.36
C GLY A 103 -5.66 -12.63 31.13
N ARG A 104 -5.80 -11.30 31.28
CA ARG A 104 -6.11 -10.41 30.15
C ARG A 104 -4.89 -10.10 29.28
N LEU A 105 -3.69 -10.09 29.86
CA LEU A 105 -2.44 -9.79 29.14
C LEU A 105 -1.78 -11.04 28.53
N ALA A 106 -1.89 -12.21 29.17
CA ALA A 106 -1.25 -13.45 28.68
C ALA A 106 -2.02 -14.17 27.57
N ARG A 107 -3.35 -13.98 27.47
CA ARG A 107 -4.19 -14.63 26.45
C ARG A 107 -4.08 -13.90 25.11
N LEU A 108 -3.04 -14.21 24.34
CA LEU A 108 -2.84 -13.67 22.99
C LEU A 108 -2.94 -14.80 21.97
N ASN A 109 -4.13 -14.96 21.39
CA ASN A 109 -4.28 -15.71 20.14
C ASN A 109 -3.95 -14.82 18.93
N ASP A 110 -3.99 -15.38 17.73
CA ASP A 110 -3.66 -14.66 16.49
C ASP A 110 -4.50 -13.40 16.30
N PHE A 111 -5.79 -13.46 16.60
CA PHE A 111 -6.67 -12.30 16.50
C PHE A 111 -6.23 -11.18 17.43
N ARG A 112 -6.01 -11.48 18.72
CA ARG A 112 -5.60 -10.49 19.71
C ARG A 112 -4.23 -9.91 19.40
N ARG A 113 -3.27 -10.71 18.94
CA ARG A 113 -1.95 -10.23 18.47
C ARG A 113 -2.11 -9.23 17.32
N ALA A 114 -2.87 -9.59 16.29
CA ALA A 114 -3.11 -8.73 15.14
C ALA A 114 -3.86 -7.44 15.52
N TYR A 115 -4.85 -7.56 16.42
CA TYR A 115 -5.60 -6.43 16.95
C TYR A 115 -4.67 -5.43 17.65
N TRP A 116 -3.88 -5.90 18.62
CA TRP A 116 -2.95 -5.06 19.38
C TRP A 116 -1.88 -4.44 18.49
N ARG A 117 -1.27 -5.22 17.59
CA ARG A 117 -0.26 -4.70 16.64
C ARG A 117 -0.82 -3.55 15.81
N ARG A 118 -2.02 -3.71 15.22
CA ARG A 118 -2.66 -2.65 14.43
C ARG A 118 -2.97 -1.40 15.25
N LYS A 119 -3.44 -1.55 16.49
CA LYS A 119 -3.73 -0.42 17.38
C LYS A 119 -2.46 0.30 17.83
N MET A 120 -1.41 -0.45 18.15
CA MET A 120 -0.11 0.11 18.49
C MET A 120 0.51 0.88 17.32
N GLU A 121 0.42 0.37 16.10
CA GLU A 121 0.90 1.10 14.91
C GLU A 121 0.17 2.44 14.71
N ALA A 122 -1.12 2.52 15.06
CA ALA A 122 -1.85 3.78 15.03
C ALA A 122 -1.34 4.74 16.10
N LEU A 123 -1.20 4.27 17.35
CA LEU A 123 -0.63 5.07 18.43
C LEU A 123 0.77 5.58 18.08
N LEU A 124 1.64 4.72 17.57
CA LEU A 124 3.00 5.08 17.17
C LEU A 124 3.02 6.12 16.05
N ARG A 125 2.07 6.11 15.11
CA ARG A 125 1.95 7.18 14.10
C ARG A 125 1.54 8.53 14.68
N GLU A 126 0.89 8.54 15.84
CA GLU A 126 0.48 9.76 16.53
C GLU A 126 1.54 10.25 17.52
N THR A 127 2.43 9.36 17.99
CA THR A 127 3.37 9.68 19.08
C THR A 127 4.85 9.59 18.69
N ILE A 128 5.25 8.62 17.87
CA ILE A 128 6.65 8.29 17.57
C ILE A 128 7.04 8.58 16.12
N TYR A 129 6.12 8.43 15.16
CA TYR A 129 6.41 8.53 13.73
C TYR A 129 5.84 9.83 13.13
N ASP A 130 6.60 10.43 12.23
CA ASP A 130 6.24 11.63 11.47
C ASP A 130 6.01 11.24 9.99
N GLY A 131 4.74 10.95 9.63
CA GLY A 131 4.37 10.50 8.29
C GLY A 131 4.86 9.09 7.90
N SER A 132 4.58 8.65 6.67
CA SER A 132 4.76 7.26 6.19
C SER A 132 6.21 6.77 6.00
N TYR A 133 7.22 7.48 6.50
CA TYR A 133 8.62 7.13 6.26
C TYR A 133 9.21 6.22 7.36
N ARG A 134 9.28 4.92 7.05
CA ARG A 134 10.17 3.97 7.73
C ARG A 134 11.60 4.17 7.21
N LEU A 135 12.34 5.12 7.76
CA LEU A 135 13.80 5.16 7.62
C LEU A 135 14.41 5.22 9.00
N GLN A 136 14.91 4.06 9.45
CA GLN A 136 15.70 3.92 10.67
C GLN A 136 17.04 4.66 10.49
N PRO A 137 17.30 5.77 11.19
CA PRO A 137 18.69 6.20 11.38
C PRO A 137 19.31 5.21 12.38
N ALA A 138 20.41 4.55 12.01
CA ALA A 138 21.17 3.74 12.96
C ALA A 138 21.81 4.68 13.99
N GLU A 139 21.46 4.48 15.26
CA GLU A 139 21.87 5.32 16.41
C GLU A 139 23.38 5.21 16.69
N SER A 140 23.93 6.20 17.40
CA SER A 140 25.19 6.02 18.14
C SER A 140 24.89 5.56 19.57
N ALA A 141 25.63 4.57 20.04
CA ALA A 141 25.65 3.94 21.36
C ALA A 141 25.62 4.94 22.51
N SER A 142 26.45 5.98 22.41
CA SER A 142 26.57 7.04 23.43
C SER A 142 25.29 7.86 23.55
N SER A 143 24.70 8.25 22.42
CA SER A 143 23.48 9.06 22.38
C SER A 143 22.27 8.29 22.89
N LEU A 144 22.16 7.00 22.55
CA LEU A 144 21.03 6.19 23.02
C LEU A 144 21.16 5.89 24.51
N ALA A 145 22.37 5.64 25.01
CA ALA A 145 22.60 5.46 26.44
C ALA A 145 22.22 6.71 27.23
N GLU A 146 22.63 7.90 26.78
CA GLU A 146 22.25 9.18 27.40
C GLU A 146 20.72 9.38 27.40
N GLN A 147 20.05 9.10 26.27
CA GLN A 147 18.60 9.20 26.18
C GLN A 147 17.88 8.23 27.12
N PHE A 148 18.37 7.00 27.27
CA PHE A 148 17.80 6.02 28.18
C PHE A 148 17.99 6.41 29.65
N GLU A 149 19.14 6.99 30.02
CA GLU A 149 19.33 7.56 31.37
C GLU A 149 18.33 8.70 31.61
N GLU A 150 18.11 9.58 30.63
CA GLU A 150 17.12 10.66 30.77
C GLU A 150 15.70 10.12 30.93
N ILE A 151 15.29 9.17 30.08
CA ILE A 151 13.97 8.51 30.18
C ILE A 151 13.82 7.82 31.55
N ALA A 152 14.88 7.23 32.08
CA ALA A 152 14.89 6.57 33.38
C ALA A 152 14.77 7.52 34.58
N THR A 153 14.78 8.84 34.37
CA THR A 153 14.45 9.82 35.42
C THR A 153 12.97 10.15 35.49
N TRP A 154 12.17 9.79 34.48
CA TRP A 154 10.77 10.21 34.40
C TRP A 154 9.85 9.34 35.25
N GLU A 155 9.25 9.94 36.27
CA GLU A 155 8.21 9.30 37.08
C GLU A 155 6.86 9.37 36.35
N LEU A 156 6.17 8.23 36.31
CA LEU A 156 4.85 8.09 35.69
C LEU A 156 3.86 7.67 36.80
N PRO A 157 2.72 8.36 36.96
CA PRO A 157 1.79 8.08 38.05
C PRO A 157 1.17 6.69 37.98
N ASP A 158 1.02 6.14 36.76
CA ASP A 158 0.31 4.87 36.54
C ASP A 158 1.21 3.69 36.21
N MET A 159 2.50 3.93 36.01
CA MET A 159 3.45 2.93 35.54
C MET A 159 4.68 2.86 36.44
N GLN A 160 4.80 1.73 37.16
CA GLN A 160 5.99 1.40 37.92
C GLN A 160 7.13 1.02 36.98
N ARG A 161 8.33 1.55 37.23
CA ARG A 161 9.51 1.33 36.39
C ARG A 161 10.54 0.43 37.08
N GLU A 162 11.06 -0.55 36.34
CA GLU A 162 12.22 -1.37 36.71
C GLU A 162 13.33 -1.17 35.66
N LEU A 163 14.57 -0.93 36.12
CA LEU A 163 15.73 -0.71 35.25
C LEU A 163 16.61 -1.95 35.20
N ARG A 164 17.14 -2.29 34.02
CA ARG A 164 18.23 -3.26 33.86
C ARG A 164 19.45 -2.57 33.28
N ARG A 165 20.63 -2.96 33.75
CA ARG A 165 21.93 -2.42 33.33
C ARG A 165 22.86 -3.55 32.90
N ASP A 166 23.79 -3.27 31.99
CA ASP A 166 24.87 -4.19 31.61
C ASP A 166 26.07 -4.10 32.56
N ALA A 167 27.12 -4.90 32.29
CA ALA A 167 28.35 -4.91 33.08
C ALA A 167 29.13 -3.58 33.03
N ALA A 168 28.89 -2.74 32.02
CA ALA A 168 29.45 -1.38 31.92
C ALA A 168 28.60 -0.35 32.67
N GLY A 169 27.51 -0.77 33.34
CA GLY A 169 26.62 0.08 34.10
C GLY A 169 25.59 0.83 33.26
N LEU A 170 25.51 0.60 31.95
CA LEU A 170 24.59 1.31 31.05
C LEU A 170 23.21 0.65 31.05
N ILE A 171 22.14 1.45 31.04
CA ILE A 171 20.77 0.92 30.96
C ILE A 171 20.58 0.11 29.68
N THR A 172 20.15 -1.15 29.84
CA THR A 172 19.80 -2.07 28.75
C THR A 172 18.30 -2.13 28.53
N SER A 173 17.50 -1.98 29.58
CA SER A 173 16.05 -1.92 29.43
C SER A 173 15.38 -1.10 30.52
N ILE A 174 14.31 -0.42 30.14
CA ILE A 174 13.36 0.25 31.03
C ILE A 174 12.02 -0.48 30.93
N ARG A 175 11.61 -1.13 32.01
CA ARG A 175 10.42 -1.98 32.06
C ARG A 175 9.32 -1.25 32.82
N TYR A 176 8.18 -1.05 32.18
CA TYR A 176 7.02 -0.38 32.75
C TYR A 176 5.91 -1.37 33.05
N SER A 177 5.41 -1.32 34.28
CA SER A 177 4.34 -2.18 34.78
C SER A 177 3.15 -1.36 35.26
N VAL A 178 1.93 -1.79 34.94
CA VAL A 178 0.68 -1.24 35.46
C VAL A 178 0.04 -2.30 36.34
N ASN A 179 -0.32 -1.94 37.57
CA ASN A 179 -0.92 -2.88 38.54
C ASN A 179 -0.10 -4.19 38.70
N GLY A 180 1.23 -4.06 38.75
CA GLY A 180 2.16 -5.20 38.87
C GLY A 180 2.32 -6.06 37.60
N GLN A 181 1.70 -5.70 36.48
CA GLN A 181 1.83 -6.41 35.21
C GLN A 181 2.73 -5.65 34.23
N LEU A 182 3.74 -6.31 33.67
CA LEU A 182 4.61 -5.72 32.66
C LEU A 182 3.80 -5.41 31.38
N VAL A 183 3.73 -4.14 30.99
CA VAL A 183 2.98 -3.69 29.82
C VAL A 183 3.86 -3.19 28.68
N LEU A 184 5.06 -2.69 28.99
CA LEU A 184 5.98 -2.11 28.01
C LEU A 184 7.43 -2.28 28.46
N THR A 185 8.31 -2.61 27.53
CA THR A 185 9.76 -2.55 27.72
C THR A 185 10.37 -1.68 26.63
N LEU A 186 11.11 -0.64 27.04
CA LEU A 186 12.02 0.05 26.15
C LEU A 186 13.36 -0.65 26.25
N LEU A 187 13.86 -1.19 25.15
CA LEU A 187 15.04 -2.04 25.11
C LEU A 187 16.13 -1.37 24.27
N ARG A 188 17.33 -1.28 24.84
CA ARG A 188 18.55 -0.98 24.10
C ARG A 188 19.18 -2.32 23.72
N HIS A 189 19.12 -2.67 22.43
CA HIS A 189 19.54 -3.97 21.91
C HIS A 189 20.69 -3.82 20.91
N VAL A 190 21.65 -4.75 20.92
CA VAL A 190 22.70 -4.84 19.90
C VAL A 190 22.24 -5.84 18.83
N ASP A 191 22.05 -5.36 17.60
CA ASP A 191 21.54 -6.13 16.47
C ASP A 191 22.55 -6.08 15.31
N TYR A 192 23.16 -7.21 14.95
CA TYR A 192 24.27 -7.32 13.97
C TYR A 192 25.42 -6.30 14.18
N GLY A 193 25.76 -6.02 15.44
CA GLY A 193 26.80 -5.04 15.81
C GLY A 193 26.34 -3.58 15.77
N TYR A 194 25.04 -3.30 15.61
CA TYR A 194 24.46 -1.96 15.72
C TYR A 194 23.63 -1.84 17.00
N ILE A 195 23.79 -0.77 17.76
CA ILE A 195 22.90 -0.48 18.89
C ILE A 195 21.61 0.15 18.36
N ARG A 196 20.47 -0.42 18.77
CA ARG A 196 19.13 0.02 18.38
C ARG A 196 18.19 0.05 19.58
N GLY A 197 17.43 1.13 19.70
CA GLY A 197 16.25 1.19 20.56
C GLY A 197 15.09 0.36 19.98
N ARG A 198 14.44 -0.45 20.83
CA ARG A 198 13.22 -1.19 20.53
C ARG A 198 12.14 -0.86 21.57
N ILE A 199 10.90 -0.67 21.09
CA ILE A 199 9.69 -0.51 21.88
C ILE A 199 8.99 -1.87 21.87
N VAL A 200 8.92 -2.52 23.03
CA VAL A 200 8.42 -3.90 23.19
C VAL A 200 7.19 -3.91 24.11
N PRO A 201 5.98 -3.72 23.59
CA PRO A 201 4.75 -3.90 24.36
C PRO A 201 4.54 -5.36 24.78
N PHE A 202 3.73 -5.59 25.81
CA PHE A 202 3.46 -6.93 26.36
C PHE A 202 2.95 -7.97 25.35
N PHE A 203 2.35 -7.52 24.24
CA PHE A 203 1.82 -8.39 23.21
C PHE A 203 2.84 -8.80 22.13
N VAL A 204 4.07 -8.29 22.22
CA VAL A 204 5.20 -8.69 21.37
C VAL A 204 5.99 -9.78 22.08
N GLN A 205 5.96 -11.00 21.52
CA GLN A 205 6.67 -12.16 22.08
C GLN A 205 8.07 -12.33 21.50
N ASN A 206 8.26 -12.01 20.21
CA ASN A 206 9.55 -12.05 19.55
C ASN A 206 10.15 -10.63 19.46
N PRO A 207 11.35 -10.39 20.01
CA PRO A 207 12.08 -9.12 19.87
C PRO A 207 12.23 -8.61 18.43
N ASP A 208 12.28 -9.49 17.43
CA ASP A 208 12.37 -9.10 16.02
C ASP A 208 11.14 -8.33 15.54
N GLU A 209 9.98 -8.60 16.15
CA GLU A 209 8.72 -7.95 15.80
C GLU A 209 8.45 -6.67 16.62
N ALA A 210 9.42 -6.25 17.44
CA ALA A 210 9.36 -5.04 18.22
C ALA A 210 9.41 -3.78 17.35
N PHE A 211 8.80 -2.71 17.84
CA PHE A 211 8.71 -1.46 17.12
C PHE A 211 10.00 -0.65 17.28
N SER A 212 10.36 0.13 16.26
CA SER A 212 11.50 1.05 16.32
C SER A 212 11.08 2.39 16.88
N PHE A 213 12.01 3.12 17.49
CA PHE A 213 11.86 4.54 17.78
C PHE A 213 11.85 5.39 16.50
N GLY A 214 11.45 6.66 16.65
CA GLY A 214 11.35 7.65 15.58
C GLY A 214 12.67 8.37 15.28
N LYS A 215 12.59 9.63 14.84
CA LYS A 215 13.76 10.47 14.53
C LYS A 215 14.54 10.78 15.82
N LYS A 216 15.87 10.67 15.77
CA LYS A 216 16.78 10.95 16.90
C LYS A 216 16.50 12.28 17.60
N ALA A 217 16.34 13.36 16.82
CA ALA A 217 16.16 14.71 17.33
C ALA A 217 14.93 14.85 18.24
N HIS A 218 13.91 14.00 18.06
CA HIS A 218 12.64 14.07 18.78
C HIS A 218 12.43 12.89 19.73
N MET A 219 13.35 11.92 19.80
CA MET A 219 13.14 10.67 20.53
C MET A 219 12.68 10.86 21.97
N LEU A 220 13.26 11.80 22.71
CA LEU A 220 12.86 12.08 24.08
C LEU A 220 11.42 12.63 24.14
N LYS A 221 11.12 13.67 23.35
CA LYS A 221 9.80 14.27 23.25
C LYS A 221 8.72 13.25 22.84
N ASP A 222 9.00 12.49 21.80
CA ASP A 222 8.09 11.50 21.22
C ASP A 222 7.86 10.32 22.17
N THR A 223 8.93 9.84 22.83
CA THR A 223 8.82 8.78 23.85
C THR A 223 8.05 9.28 25.06
N ARG A 224 8.25 10.53 25.48
CA ARG A 224 7.47 11.14 26.57
C ARG A 224 5.98 11.15 26.23
N LEU A 225 5.62 11.51 24.99
CA LEU A 225 4.24 11.51 24.51
C LEU A 225 3.65 10.10 24.41
N LEU A 226 4.44 9.11 23.98
CA LEU A 226 4.03 7.70 24.00
C LEU A 226 3.73 7.26 25.43
N LEU A 227 4.66 7.47 26.36
CA LEU A 227 4.54 7.01 27.75
C LEU A 227 3.35 7.66 28.47
N SER A 228 3.05 8.94 28.21
CA SER A 228 1.89 9.61 28.82
C SER A 228 0.54 9.12 28.31
N ARG A 229 0.50 8.44 27.15
CA ARG A 229 -0.74 7.89 26.55
C ARG A 229 -0.86 6.38 26.70
N PHE A 230 0.25 5.68 26.90
CA PHE A 230 0.32 4.22 26.74
C PHE A 230 -0.57 3.45 27.71
N ALA A 231 -0.63 3.86 28.97
CA ALA A 231 -1.42 3.15 29.98
C ALA A 231 -2.93 3.30 29.71
N SER A 232 -3.40 4.50 29.40
CA SER A 232 -4.79 4.76 28.97
C SER A 232 -5.15 4.04 27.67
N PHE A 233 -4.25 4.03 26.69
CA PHE A 233 -4.39 3.24 25.46
C PHE A 233 -4.58 1.74 25.76
N CYS A 234 -3.78 1.18 26.66
CA CYS A 234 -3.92 -0.21 27.05
C CYS A 234 -5.26 -0.48 27.74
N ALA A 235 -5.65 0.38 28.68
CA ALA A 235 -6.91 0.23 29.41
C ALA A 235 -8.13 0.27 28.47
N GLU A 236 -8.17 1.23 27.55
CA GLU A 236 -9.26 1.36 26.57
C GLU A 236 -9.39 0.09 25.70
N HIS A 237 -8.27 -0.41 25.18
CA HIS A 237 -8.30 -1.58 24.30
C HIS A 237 -8.52 -2.89 25.06
N LEU A 238 -8.13 -2.99 26.34
CA LEU A 238 -8.48 -4.12 27.19
C LEU A 238 -10.00 -4.25 27.41
N GLU A 239 -10.76 -3.14 27.40
CA GLU A 239 -12.22 -3.19 27.48
C GLU A 239 -12.86 -3.61 26.14
N GLN A 240 -12.27 -3.18 25.03
CA GLN A 240 -12.86 -3.39 23.70
C GLN A 240 -12.56 -4.77 23.10
N ILE A 241 -11.42 -5.38 23.46
CA ILE A 241 -10.88 -6.53 22.74
C ILE A 241 -11.75 -7.78 22.83
N GLU A 242 -12.43 -8.01 23.97
CA GLU A 242 -13.32 -9.17 24.15
C GLU A 242 -14.52 -9.12 23.19
N ALA A 243 -15.19 -7.96 23.10
CA ALA A 243 -16.29 -7.76 22.17
C ALA A 243 -15.82 -7.75 20.70
N ALA A 244 -14.61 -7.26 20.41
CA ALA A 244 -14.04 -7.31 19.08
C ALA A 244 -13.76 -8.76 18.63
N GLU A 245 -13.24 -9.59 19.55
CA GLU A 245 -12.95 -10.99 19.30
C GLU A 245 -14.22 -11.82 19.08
N GLN A 246 -15.25 -11.63 19.91
CA GLN A 246 -16.54 -12.31 19.74
C GLN A 246 -17.18 -11.97 18.38
N ARG A 247 -17.12 -10.71 17.96
CA ARG A 247 -17.57 -10.28 16.62
C ARG A 247 -16.77 -10.97 15.52
N HIS A 248 -15.45 -11.02 15.64
CA HIS A 248 -14.60 -11.71 14.67
C HIS A 248 -14.92 -13.20 14.55
N GLN A 249 -15.18 -13.88 15.67
CA GLN A 249 -15.56 -15.30 15.68
C GLN A 249 -16.94 -15.52 15.04
N LYS A 250 -17.92 -14.65 15.33
CA LYS A 250 -19.23 -14.69 14.68
C LYS A 250 -19.11 -14.52 13.16
N ASP A 251 -18.33 -13.54 12.72
CA ASP A 251 -18.09 -13.28 11.29
C ASP A 251 -17.29 -14.41 10.62
N ALA A 252 -16.36 -15.06 11.33
CA ALA A 252 -15.65 -16.23 10.85
C ALA A 252 -16.58 -17.44 10.69
N LYS A 253 -17.50 -17.67 11.64
CA LYS A 253 -18.48 -18.75 11.55
C LYS A 253 -19.47 -18.54 10.41
N ILE A 254 -19.96 -17.31 10.22
CA ILE A 254 -20.82 -16.96 9.08
C ILE A 254 -20.09 -17.20 7.76
N ARG A 255 -18.82 -16.77 7.66
CA ARG A 255 -17.99 -17.02 6.47
C ARG A 255 -17.77 -18.51 6.23
N SER A 256 -17.40 -19.28 7.23
CA SER A 256 -17.18 -20.73 7.09
C SER A 256 -18.43 -21.48 6.62
N VAL A 257 -19.63 -21.08 7.09
CA VAL A 257 -20.90 -21.66 6.63
C VAL A 257 -21.22 -21.27 5.18
N ALA A 258 -20.86 -20.05 4.77
CA ALA A 258 -21.01 -19.61 3.38
C ALA A 258 -19.99 -20.30 2.46
N GLU A 259 -18.70 -20.33 2.83
CA GLU A 259 -17.60 -20.92 2.07
C GLU A 259 -17.82 -22.40 1.73
N GLY A 260 -18.42 -23.18 2.63
CA GLY A 260 -18.78 -24.57 2.35
C GLY A 260 -19.89 -24.78 1.31
N ASN A 261 -20.65 -23.73 0.97
CA ASN A 261 -21.88 -23.85 0.16
C ASN A 261 -21.98 -22.82 -0.98
N ILE A 262 -21.01 -21.92 -1.19
CA ILE A 262 -21.05 -20.88 -2.22
C ILE A 262 -21.35 -21.49 -3.61
N ALA A 263 -20.61 -22.54 -3.98
CA ALA A 263 -20.77 -23.17 -5.29
C ALA A 263 -22.19 -23.70 -5.51
N LEU A 264 -22.73 -24.40 -4.51
CA LEU A 264 -24.09 -24.94 -4.53
C LEU A 264 -25.16 -23.83 -4.56
N VAL A 265 -24.95 -22.74 -3.82
CA VAL A 265 -25.87 -21.60 -3.81
C VAL A 265 -25.90 -20.91 -5.18
N VAL A 266 -24.74 -20.71 -5.82
CA VAL A 266 -24.71 -20.15 -7.18
C VAL A 266 -25.30 -21.14 -8.19
N GLU A 267 -24.99 -22.43 -8.09
CA GLU A 267 -25.56 -23.45 -8.96
C GLU A 267 -27.09 -23.45 -8.89
N ASN A 268 -27.67 -23.45 -7.68
CA ASN A 268 -29.12 -23.36 -7.49
C ASN A 268 -29.71 -22.04 -7.98
N LEU A 269 -28.99 -20.93 -7.82
CA LEU A 269 -29.44 -19.60 -8.30
C LEU A 269 -29.48 -19.54 -9.83
N MET A 270 -28.47 -20.11 -10.48
CA MET A 270 -28.32 -20.08 -11.93
C MET A 270 -29.07 -21.23 -12.61
N ALA A 271 -29.47 -22.26 -11.86
CA ALA A 271 -30.32 -23.33 -12.34
C ALA A 271 -31.58 -22.75 -12.99
N GLU A 272 -32.01 -23.36 -14.11
CA GLU A 272 -33.21 -22.98 -14.86
C GLU A 272 -33.19 -21.58 -15.51
N THR A 273 -32.14 -20.77 -15.31
CA THR A 273 -32.02 -19.45 -15.96
C THR A 273 -31.59 -19.54 -17.43
N GLY A 274 -30.95 -20.64 -17.83
CA GLY A 274 -30.37 -20.82 -19.17
C GLY A 274 -29.08 -20.02 -19.43
N TYR A 275 -28.60 -19.25 -18.46
CA TYR A 275 -27.35 -18.52 -18.59
C TYR A 275 -26.13 -19.44 -18.49
N GLU A 276 -25.15 -19.21 -19.38
CA GLU A 276 -23.81 -19.73 -19.20
C GLU A 276 -23.06 -18.86 -18.19
N TYR A 277 -22.44 -19.45 -17.17
CA TYR A 277 -21.76 -18.73 -16.10
C TYR A 277 -20.46 -19.39 -15.67
N ALA A 278 -19.59 -18.61 -15.04
CA ALA A 278 -18.33 -19.06 -14.49
C ALA A 278 -18.05 -18.34 -13.17
N MET A 279 -17.35 -18.99 -12.26
CA MET A 279 -16.92 -18.39 -10.99
C MET A 279 -15.40 -18.40 -10.87
N LYS A 280 -14.87 -17.32 -10.30
CA LYS A 280 -13.49 -17.27 -9.82
C LYS A 280 -13.49 -16.89 -8.35
N GLU A 281 -13.13 -17.84 -7.50
CA GLU A 281 -13.05 -17.62 -6.05
C GLU A 281 -11.64 -17.17 -5.64
N SER A 282 -11.59 -16.29 -4.64
CA SER A 282 -10.38 -15.84 -3.96
C SER A 282 -10.62 -15.93 -2.46
N ALA A 283 -9.57 -15.73 -1.63
CA ALA A 283 -9.68 -15.80 -0.18
C ALA A 283 -10.67 -14.80 0.47
N LYS A 284 -11.24 -13.84 -0.28
CA LYS A 284 -12.13 -12.80 0.26
C LYS A 284 -13.41 -12.58 -0.54
N THR A 285 -13.44 -12.99 -1.81
CA THR A 285 -14.55 -12.69 -2.72
C THR A 285 -14.69 -13.76 -3.78
N VAL A 286 -15.94 -13.96 -4.20
CA VAL A 286 -16.31 -14.69 -5.41
C VAL A 286 -16.54 -13.67 -6.51
N LEU A 287 -15.97 -13.92 -7.69
CA LEU A 287 -16.34 -13.22 -8.91
C LEU A 287 -17.28 -14.14 -9.69
N LEU A 288 -18.55 -13.78 -9.77
CA LEU A 288 -19.55 -14.48 -10.59
C LEU A 288 -19.64 -13.78 -11.94
N ARG A 289 -19.38 -14.52 -13.01
CA ARG A 289 -19.43 -14.05 -14.39
C ARG A 289 -20.59 -14.73 -15.09
N VAL A 290 -21.46 -13.95 -15.72
CA VAL A 290 -22.65 -14.46 -16.40
C VAL A 290 -22.67 -13.94 -17.83
N ARG A 291 -22.67 -14.83 -18.80
CA ARG A 291 -22.66 -14.49 -20.23
C ARG A 291 -24.05 -14.00 -20.64
N VAL A 292 -24.15 -12.76 -21.11
CA VAL A 292 -25.43 -12.11 -21.46
C VAL A 292 -25.62 -11.93 -22.96
N ARG A 293 -24.54 -11.77 -23.73
CA ARG A 293 -24.58 -11.77 -25.21
C ARG A 293 -23.37 -12.52 -25.76
N LYS A 294 -23.32 -12.69 -27.08
CA LYS A 294 -22.11 -13.18 -27.75
C LYS A 294 -20.93 -12.29 -27.36
N ARG A 295 -19.93 -12.88 -26.70
CA ARG A 295 -18.71 -12.20 -26.22
C ARG A 295 -18.94 -11.09 -25.19
N ARG A 296 -20.11 -11.03 -24.54
CA ARG A 296 -20.37 -10.11 -23.43
C ARG A 296 -20.78 -10.87 -22.19
N PHE A 297 -20.22 -10.46 -21.05
CA PHE A 297 -20.59 -11.01 -19.76
C PHE A 297 -20.64 -9.93 -18.69
N VAL A 298 -21.49 -10.16 -17.71
CA VAL A 298 -21.60 -9.36 -16.50
C VAL A 298 -20.73 -10.00 -15.42
N GLU A 299 -19.91 -9.21 -14.73
CA GLU A 299 -19.13 -9.66 -13.58
C GLU A 299 -19.66 -9.02 -12.29
N PHE A 300 -20.01 -9.86 -11.33
CA PHE A 300 -20.39 -9.48 -9.97
C PHE A 300 -19.26 -9.80 -9.00
N SER A 301 -18.89 -8.83 -8.17
CA SER A 301 -17.99 -9.03 -7.03
C SER A 301 -18.82 -9.28 -5.76
N LEU A 302 -18.77 -10.52 -5.26
CA LEU A 302 -19.53 -11.03 -4.12
C LEU A 302 -18.58 -11.41 -2.96
N PRO A 303 -18.30 -10.49 -2.02
CA PRO A 303 -17.43 -10.75 -0.87
C PRO A 303 -18.01 -11.85 0.03
N HIS A 304 -17.16 -12.76 0.53
CA HIS A 304 -17.61 -13.90 1.36
C HIS A 304 -18.44 -13.45 2.56
N ARG A 305 -18.04 -12.35 3.21
CA ARG A 305 -18.72 -11.79 4.39
C ARG A 305 -20.18 -11.38 4.17
N SER A 306 -20.57 -11.07 2.93
CA SER A 306 -21.91 -10.59 2.59
C SER A 306 -22.51 -11.38 1.42
N PHE A 307 -21.95 -12.54 1.11
CA PHE A 307 -22.33 -13.35 -0.05
C PHE A 307 -23.84 -13.68 -0.02
N LEU A 308 -24.33 -14.29 1.07
CA LEU A 308 -25.74 -14.69 1.20
C LEU A 308 -26.71 -13.50 1.12
N GLN A 309 -26.30 -12.32 1.59
CA GLN A 309 -27.11 -11.11 1.50
C GLN A 309 -27.21 -10.60 0.05
N ARG A 310 -26.14 -10.75 -0.73
CA ARG A 310 -26.01 -10.14 -2.07
C ARG A 310 -26.36 -11.08 -3.21
N VAL A 311 -26.23 -12.39 -3.02
CA VAL A 311 -26.43 -13.38 -4.10
C VAL A 311 -27.86 -13.36 -4.64
N GLY A 312 -28.86 -13.08 -3.80
CA GLY A 312 -30.26 -12.94 -4.23
C GLY A 312 -30.52 -11.75 -5.16
N ASP A 313 -29.61 -10.77 -5.21
CA ASP A 313 -29.73 -9.59 -6.05
C ASP A 313 -29.04 -9.76 -7.43
N VAL A 314 -28.45 -10.92 -7.71
CA VAL A 314 -27.79 -11.22 -9.01
C VAL A 314 -28.81 -11.23 -10.14
N LEU A 315 -29.87 -12.04 -10.06
CA LEU A 315 -30.88 -12.15 -11.13
C LEU A 315 -31.63 -10.83 -11.37
N PRO A 316 -32.12 -10.10 -10.33
CA PRO A 316 -32.71 -8.78 -10.53
C PRO A 316 -31.75 -7.77 -11.20
N THR A 317 -30.45 -7.86 -10.91
CA THR A 317 -29.46 -7.00 -11.57
C THR A 317 -29.23 -7.43 -13.02
N LEU A 318 -29.20 -8.75 -13.30
CA LEU A 318 -29.11 -9.25 -14.67
C LEU A 318 -30.29 -8.82 -15.53
N GLU A 319 -31.53 -8.93 -15.05
CA GLU A 319 -32.72 -8.46 -15.78
C GLU A 319 -32.61 -6.98 -16.16
N ARG A 320 -32.04 -6.17 -15.27
CA ARG A 320 -31.80 -4.75 -15.54
C ARG A 320 -30.73 -4.55 -16.59
N VAL A 321 -29.64 -5.30 -16.53
CA VAL A 321 -28.60 -5.28 -17.56
C VAL A 321 -29.17 -5.73 -18.90
N GLU A 322 -30.05 -6.72 -18.93
CA GLU A 322 -30.71 -7.20 -20.14
C GLU A 322 -31.57 -6.10 -20.80
N ARG A 323 -32.32 -5.32 -20.01
CA ARG A 323 -33.07 -4.16 -20.51
C ARG A 323 -32.14 -3.07 -21.04
N LEU A 324 -31.08 -2.77 -20.30
CA LEU A 324 -30.03 -1.85 -20.76
C LEU A 324 -29.44 -2.33 -22.10
N LEU A 325 -29.18 -3.64 -22.23
CA LEU A 325 -28.67 -4.25 -23.45
C LEU A 325 -29.69 -4.34 -24.59
N ALA A 326 -30.97 -4.09 -24.34
CA ALA A 326 -31.99 -4.01 -25.37
C ALA A 326 -32.22 -2.57 -25.87
N GLU A 327 -31.89 -1.57 -25.04
CA GLU A 327 -32.15 -0.15 -25.30
C GLU A 327 -30.92 0.65 -25.75
N PHE A 328 -29.70 0.13 -25.54
CA PHE A 328 -28.49 0.89 -25.89
C PHE A 328 -28.27 0.99 -27.41
N GLU A 329 -27.87 2.19 -27.84
CA GLU A 329 -27.63 2.50 -29.26
C GLU A 329 -26.14 2.66 -29.58
N VAL A 330 -25.29 2.91 -28.56
CA VAL A 330 -23.84 3.05 -28.70
C VAL A 330 -23.14 1.88 -27.99
N PRO A 331 -22.34 1.06 -28.69
CA PRO A 331 -21.58 -0.03 -28.08
C PRO A 331 -20.72 0.46 -26.91
N PHE A 332 -20.74 -0.29 -25.80
CA PHE A 332 -20.01 0.12 -24.61
C PHE A 332 -19.48 -1.04 -23.76
N LEU A 333 -18.50 -0.72 -22.89
CA LEU A 333 -18.08 -1.53 -21.75
C LEU A 333 -18.26 -0.74 -20.45
N LEU A 334 -18.44 -1.46 -19.34
CA LEU A 334 -18.49 -0.86 -18.00
C LEU A 334 -17.47 -1.54 -17.11
N GLY A 335 -16.42 -0.81 -16.76
CA GLY A 335 -15.22 -1.34 -16.11
C GLY A 335 -14.75 -0.53 -14.91
N ASN A 336 -13.55 -0.86 -14.44
CA ASN A 336 -12.79 0.01 -13.54
C ASN A 336 -11.91 0.94 -14.39
N ARG A 337 -11.26 1.93 -13.77
CA ARG A 337 -10.34 2.88 -14.43
C ARG A 337 -8.98 2.28 -14.84
N GLU A 338 -8.91 0.99 -15.15
CA GLU A 338 -7.65 0.35 -15.54
C GLU A 338 -7.30 0.74 -16.98
N GLY A 339 -6.11 1.31 -17.20
CA GLY A 339 -5.62 1.72 -18.54
C GLY A 339 -6.23 3.00 -19.11
N CYS A 340 -7.17 3.65 -18.41
CA CYS A 340 -7.82 4.88 -18.86
C CYS A 340 -6.90 6.11 -18.70
N PRO A 341 -6.87 7.04 -19.69
CA PRO A 341 -6.15 8.31 -19.58
C PRO A 341 -6.54 9.14 -18.35
N GLU A 342 -5.73 10.17 -18.05
CA GLU A 342 -6.13 11.20 -17.09
C GLU A 342 -7.39 11.94 -17.59
N TRP A 343 -8.25 12.37 -16.67
CA TRP A 343 -9.46 13.09 -17.06
C TRP A 343 -9.10 14.42 -17.74
N GLY A 344 -9.83 14.75 -18.80
CA GLY A 344 -9.57 15.90 -19.67
C GLY A 344 -8.50 15.66 -20.73
N ARG A 345 -7.85 14.49 -20.77
CA ARG A 345 -6.89 14.16 -21.84
C ARG A 345 -7.61 13.71 -23.10
N VAL A 346 -7.02 14.12 -24.22
CA VAL A 346 -7.24 13.56 -25.55
C VAL A 346 -5.95 12.84 -25.94
N GLU A 347 -5.95 11.51 -25.90
CA GLU A 347 -4.78 10.71 -26.28
C GLU A 347 -4.90 10.25 -27.73
N LEU A 348 -3.93 10.64 -28.55
CA LEU A 348 -3.80 10.26 -29.96
C LEU A 348 -2.57 9.36 -30.09
N ALA A 349 -2.76 8.13 -30.57
CA ALA A 349 -1.64 7.28 -30.96
C ALA A 349 -0.91 7.89 -32.17
N GLU A 350 0.42 7.88 -32.16
CA GLU A 350 1.21 8.30 -33.32
C GLU A 350 1.06 7.30 -34.47
N VAL A 351 0.64 7.77 -35.64
CA VAL A 351 0.47 6.92 -36.84
C VAL A 351 1.73 6.99 -37.70
N ASP A 352 2.61 5.98 -37.62
CA ASP A 352 3.74 5.84 -38.55
C ASP A 352 3.35 4.90 -39.71
N LEU A 353 2.81 5.50 -40.78
CA LEU A 353 2.45 4.80 -42.01
C LEU A 353 3.66 4.08 -42.66
N ASP A 354 4.87 4.64 -42.52
CA ASP A 354 6.08 4.05 -43.06
C ASP A 354 6.54 2.86 -42.22
N ALA A 355 6.29 2.84 -40.91
CA ALA A 355 6.53 1.67 -40.05
C ALA A 355 5.55 0.52 -40.36
N ILE A 356 4.29 0.83 -40.69
CA ILE A 356 3.29 -0.14 -41.15
C ILE A 356 3.72 -0.76 -42.50
N GLU A 357 4.25 0.04 -43.43
CA GLU A 357 4.81 -0.46 -44.71
C GLU A 357 6.07 -1.34 -44.49
N ARG A 358 6.95 -0.97 -43.53
CA ARG A 358 8.24 -1.64 -43.29
C ARG A 358 8.17 -2.95 -42.49
N SER A 359 7.14 -3.15 -41.67
CA SER A 359 7.05 -4.25 -40.71
C SER A 359 6.55 -5.59 -41.29
N GLY A 360 6.28 -5.67 -42.60
CA GLY A 360 5.71 -6.89 -43.22
C GLY A 360 4.24 -7.17 -42.86
N LEU A 361 3.66 -6.36 -41.96
CA LEU A 361 2.25 -6.34 -41.58
C LEU A 361 1.31 -6.10 -42.78
N GLN A 362 1.81 -5.46 -43.84
CA GLN A 362 1.14 -5.32 -45.14
C GLN A 362 0.62 -6.66 -45.71
N GLN A 363 1.37 -7.76 -45.58
CA GLN A 363 0.98 -9.05 -46.15
C GLN A 363 -0.11 -9.79 -45.34
N ARG A 364 -0.33 -9.41 -44.06
CA ARG A 364 -1.32 -10.02 -43.15
C ARG A 364 -2.63 -9.23 -43.09
N LEU A 365 -2.57 -7.89 -43.08
CA LEU A 365 -3.71 -7.02 -42.75
C LEU A 365 -4.51 -6.55 -43.97
N PHE A 366 -3.81 -6.21 -45.05
CA PHE A 366 -4.38 -5.70 -46.30
C PHE A 366 -4.22 -6.71 -47.42
N ARG A 367 -4.23 -7.99 -47.06
CA ARG A 367 -4.01 -9.10 -47.99
C ARG A 367 -5.06 -9.04 -49.09
N GLY A 368 -4.60 -8.82 -50.32
CA GLY A 368 -5.47 -8.68 -51.50
C GLY A 368 -5.88 -7.24 -51.84
N MET A 369 -5.51 -6.24 -51.03
CA MET A 369 -5.68 -4.83 -51.38
C MET A 369 -4.45 -4.28 -52.10
N SER A 370 -4.67 -3.41 -53.07
CA SER A 370 -3.65 -2.63 -53.74
C SER A 370 -3.05 -1.56 -52.81
N LYS A 371 -1.86 -1.06 -53.14
CA LYS A 371 -1.21 0.06 -52.43
C LYS A 371 -2.10 1.32 -52.38
N HIS A 372 -2.92 1.52 -53.41
CA HIS A 372 -3.85 2.62 -53.50
C HIS A 372 -5.02 2.49 -52.52
N GLU A 373 -5.60 1.30 -52.40
CA GLU A 373 -6.70 1.02 -51.46
C GLU A 373 -6.25 1.17 -50.01
N MET A 374 -5.04 0.70 -49.67
CA MET A 374 -4.46 0.88 -48.33
C MET A 374 -4.29 2.36 -47.96
N ARG A 375 -3.71 3.16 -48.86
CA ARG A 375 -3.52 4.60 -48.62
C ARG A 375 -4.85 5.33 -48.48
N ARG A 376 -5.86 4.94 -49.27
CA ARG A 376 -7.22 5.47 -49.14
C ARG A 376 -7.81 5.14 -47.77
N MET A 377 -7.66 3.91 -47.31
CA MET A 377 -8.20 3.47 -46.01
C MET A 377 -7.51 4.18 -44.84
N ALA A 378 -6.18 4.30 -44.89
CA ALA A 378 -5.41 5.05 -43.90
C ALA A 378 -5.83 6.53 -43.81
N ALA A 379 -6.12 7.16 -44.95
CA ALA A 379 -6.61 8.54 -44.98
C ALA A 379 -7.99 8.68 -44.34
N ILE A 380 -8.91 7.74 -44.59
CA ILE A 380 -10.24 7.70 -43.95
C ILE A 380 -10.10 7.56 -42.43
N TYR A 381 -9.23 6.66 -41.96
CA TYR A 381 -9.01 6.48 -40.52
C TYR A 381 -8.39 7.70 -39.85
N LEU A 382 -7.41 8.35 -40.50
CA LEU A 382 -6.80 9.55 -39.95
C LEU A 382 -7.81 10.72 -39.88
N ASP A 383 -8.64 10.86 -40.91
CA ASP A 383 -9.71 11.87 -40.95
C ASP A 383 -10.78 11.61 -39.87
N GLY A 384 -11.25 10.37 -39.75
CA GLY A 384 -12.19 9.97 -38.70
C GLY A 384 -11.62 10.14 -37.29
N MET A 385 -10.35 9.82 -37.09
CA MET A 385 -9.64 10.02 -35.82
C MET A 385 -9.55 11.49 -35.44
N ASN A 386 -9.10 12.35 -36.36
CA ASN A 386 -9.03 13.79 -36.13
C ASN A 386 -10.43 14.38 -35.85
N THR A 387 -11.44 13.94 -36.61
CA THR A 387 -12.82 14.38 -36.42
C THR A 387 -13.34 14.01 -35.04
N LEU A 388 -13.17 12.75 -34.60
CA LEU A 388 -13.62 12.32 -33.28
C LEU A 388 -12.84 12.98 -32.14
N ALA A 389 -11.56 13.29 -32.36
CA ALA A 389 -10.73 14.01 -31.39
C ALA A 389 -11.26 15.41 -31.06
N GLU A 390 -11.98 16.03 -32.00
CA GLU A 390 -12.67 17.30 -31.79
C GLU A 390 -14.12 17.10 -31.30
N VAL A 391 -14.86 16.19 -31.92
CA VAL A 391 -16.30 16.01 -31.68
C VAL A 391 -16.60 15.39 -30.30
N LEU A 392 -15.82 14.40 -29.85
CA LEU A 392 -16.09 13.73 -28.58
C LEU A 392 -15.93 14.68 -27.38
N PRO A 393 -14.84 15.46 -27.25
CA PRO A 393 -14.75 16.47 -26.19
C PRO A 393 -15.87 17.52 -26.25
N ALA A 394 -16.20 18.02 -27.45
CA ALA A 394 -17.28 18.98 -27.64
C ALA A 394 -18.65 18.41 -27.21
N SER A 395 -18.92 17.13 -27.49
CA SER A 395 -20.16 16.47 -27.07
C SER A 395 -20.35 16.36 -25.55
N MET A 396 -19.25 16.44 -24.80
CA MET A 396 -19.23 16.34 -23.35
C MET A 396 -19.20 17.71 -22.65
N GLU A 397 -19.01 18.80 -23.39
CA GLU A 397 -18.96 20.15 -22.82
C GLU A 397 -20.29 20.51 -22.14
N GLY A 398 -20.21 21.10 -20.94
CA GLY A 398 -21.39 21.51 -20.16
C GLY A 398 -22.18 20.37 -19.50
N THR A 399 -21.80 19.10 -19.69
CA THR A 399 -22.51 17.95 -19.11
C THR A 399 -22.20 17.72 -17.63
N GLY A 400 -21.04 18.22 -17.16
CA GLY A 400 -20.56 18.03 -15.78
C GLY A 400 -19.91 16.68 -15.49
N TYR A 401 -19.84 15.77 -16.48
CA TYR A 401 -19.10 14.51 -16.33
C TYR A 401 -17.59 14.72 -16.49
N GLU A 402 -16.79 14.04 -15.65
CA GLU A 402 -15.37 13.84 -15.95
C GLU A 402 -15.24 12.82 -17.07
N TYR A 403 -14.42 13.12 -18.09
CA TYR A 403 -14.22 12.25 -19.23
C TYR A 403 -12.78 12.31 -19.75
N SER A 404 -12.40 11.36 -20.58
CA SER A 404 -11.19 11.39 -21.40
C SER A 404 -11.42 10.64 -22.70
N THR A 405 -10.60 10.90 -23.71
CA THR A 405 -10.68 10.20 -24.99
C THR A 405 -9.35 9.52 -25.32
N GLU A 406 -9.45 8.37 -25.96
CA GLU A 406 -8.32 7.59 -26.42
C GLU A 406 -8.57 7.16 -27.86
N PHE A 407 -7.59 7.39 -28.72
CA PHE A 407 -7.63 7.10 -30.14
C PHE A 407 -6.41 6.30 -30.55
N SER A 408 -6.63 5.08 -31.02
CA SER A 408 -5.57 4.21 -31.51
C SER A 408 -5.58 4.14 -33.03
N ALA A 409 -4.38 4.15 -33.61
CA ALA A 409 -4.13 3.79 -35.01
C ALA A 409 -3.48 2.41 -35.14
N ASP A 410 -3.05 1.81 -34.03
CA ASP A 410 -2.48 0.47 -33.95
C ASP A 410 -3.60 -0.58 -34.00
N TYR A 411 -4.27 -0.62 -35.15
CA TYR A 411 -5.28 -1.61 -35.53
C TYR A 411 -4.72 -3.06 -35.62
N ASN A 412 -3.41 -3.24 -35.40
CA ASN A 412 -2.63 -4.20 -36.19
C ASN A 412 -1.88 -5.30 -35.43
N GLU A 413 -1.70 -5.20 -34.10
CA GLU A 413 -1.09 -6.30 -33.33
C GLU A 413 -2.06 -7.47 -33.06
N TRP A 414 -3.36 -7.29 -33.31
CA TRP A 414 -4.39 -8.15 -32.73
C TRP A 414 -5.25 -8.92 -33.76
N MET A 415 -5.03 -8.75 -35.07
CA MET A 415 -5.98 -9.16 -36.12
C MET A 415 -6.15 -10.67 -36.40
N GLU A 416 -5.28 -11.57 -35.91
CA GLU A 416 -5.51 -13.03 -36.11
C GLU A 416 -6.53 -13.63 -35.12
N GLY A 417 -7.00 -12.87 -34.13
CA GLY A 417 -7.97 -13.34 -33.14
C GLY A 417 -9.06 -12.34 -32.74
N TYR A 418 -9.05 -11.10 -33.26
CA TYR A 418 -9.87 -9.99 -32.77
C TYR A 418 -10.86 -9.47 -33.80
N ARG A 419 -12.14 -9.46 -33.41
CA ARG A 419 -13.38 -9.08 -34.12
C ARG A 419 -14.51 -9.04 -33.08
N ALA A 420 -14.35 -8.32 -31.98
CA ALA A 420 -15.47 -8.01 -31.07
C ALA A 420 -15.51 -6.50 -30.88
N GLU A 421 -16.69 -5.91 -31.02
CA GLU A 421 -17.01 -4.48 -30.84
C GLU A 421 -15.95 -3.65 -30.10
N CYS A 422 -15.64 -3.87 -28.81
CA CYS A 422 -14.67 -3.02 -28.07
C CYS A 422 -13.21 -3.04 -28.56
N ASP A 423 -12.80 -4.09 -29.27
CA ASP A 423 -11.47 -4.22 -29.88
C ASP A 423 -11.51 -3.89 -31.39
N VAL A 424 -12.70 -3.53 -31.90
CA VAL A 424 -12.95 -3.10 -33.27
C VAL A 424 -13.10 -1.58 -33.34
N TYR A 425 -13.24 -0.92 -32.18
CA TYR A 425 -13.49 0.50 -32.05
C TYR A 425 -12.19 1.23 -31.66
N PRO A 426 -11.47 1.79 -32.64
CA PRO A 426 -10.20 2.47 -32.42
C PRO A 426 -10.35 3.79 -31.64
N ALA A 427 -11.58 4.29 -31.47
CA ALA A 427 -11.88 5.46 -30.67
C ALA A 427 -12.71 5.11 -29.44
N MET A 428 -12.28 5.60 -28.28
CA MET A 428 -12.99 5.43 -27.02
C MET A 428 -13.26 6.77 -26.34
N LEU A 429 -14.48 6.93 -25.83
CA LEU A 429 -14.83 7.97 -24.87
C LEU A 429 -15.04 7.33 -23.51
N HIS A 430 -14.18 7.69 -22.56
CA HIS A 430 -14.24 7.26 -21.18
C HIS A 430 -15.03 8.27 -20.37
N VAL A 431 -16.04 7.83 -19.65
CA VAL A 431 -16.86 8.68 -18.79
C VAL A 431 -16.85 8.14 -17.37
N ALA A 432 -16.54 9.01 -16.41
CA ALA A 432 -16.58 8.67 -14.99
C ALA A 432 -18.01 8.33 -14.55
N MET A 433 -18.16 7.20 -13.86
CA MET A 433 -19.46 6.69 -13.42
C MET A 433 -19.50 6.48 -11.90
N PRO A 434 -20.70 6.36 -11.31
CA PRO A 434 -20.85 6.02 -9.90
C PRO A 434 -20.08 4.75 -9.52
N GLN A 435 -19.87 4.55 -8.21
CA GLN A 435 -19.21 3.34 -7.69
C GLN A 435 -17.76 3.13 -8.21
N ARG A 436 -17.08 4.23 -8.59
CA ARG A 436 -15.71 4.24 -9.17
C ARG A 436 -15.61 3.41 -10.47
N LYS A 437 -16.69 3.36 -11.24
CA LYS A 437 -16.72 2.72 -12.56
C LYS A 437 -16.37 3.72 -13.65
N VAL A 438 -16.03 3.17 -14.80
CA VAL A 438 -15.82 3.93 -16.03
C VAL A 438 -16.68 3.29 -17.12
N LEU A 439 -17.49 4.12 -17.78
CA LEU A 439 -18.16 3.75 -19.02
C LEU A 439 -17.21 4.02 -20.18
N HIS A 440 -16.97 3.01 -20.99
CA HIS A 440 -16.18 3.11 -22.20
C HIS A 440 -17.15 3.03 -23.38
N LEU A 441 -17.50 4.18 -23.96
CA LEU A 441 -18.24 4.23 -25.21
C LEU A 441 -17.27 4.01 -26.36
N LEU A 442 -17.69 3.24 -27.35
CA LEU A 442 -16.81 2.68 -28.35
C LEU A 442 -17.28 3.10 -29.75
N PHE A 443 -16.37 3.64 -30.55
CA PHE A 443 -16.67 4.21 -31.87
C PHE A 443 -15.71 3.70 -32.94
N ASP A 444 -16.23 3.49 -34.15
CA ASP A 444 -15.42 3.22 -35.33
C ASP A 444 -15.25 4.50 -36.14
N TYR A 445 -14.11 4.64 -36.82
CA TYR A 445 -13.80 5.83 -37.60
C TYR A 445 -14.65 5.99 -38.87
N GLU A 446 -15.43 4.97 -39.28
CA GLU A 446 -16.20 4.99 -40.53
C GLU A 446 -17.67 5.40 -40.31
N HIS A 447 -18.28 4.99 -39.20
CA HIS A 447 -19.73 5.08 -38.96
C HIS A 447 -20.09 5.81 -37.66
N PHE A 448 -19.14 6.51 -37.02
CA PHE A 448 -19.37 7.18 -35.73
C PHE A 448 -20.46 8.26 -35.75
N ALA A 449 -20.77 8.84 -36.92
CA ALA A 449 -21.70 9.97 -37.03
C ALA A 449 -23.09 9.66 -36.44
N ASP A 450 -23.57 8.41 -36.59
CA ASP A 450 -24.86 7.96 -36.06
C ASP A 450 -24.85 7.83 -34.52
N TYR A 451 -23.67 7.64 -33.92
CA TYR A 451 -23.50 7.48 -32.48
C TYR A 451 -23.40 8.81 -31.73
N ILE A 452 -22.92 9.89 -32.38
CA ILE A 452 -22.68 11.19 -31.73
C ILE A 452 -23.93 11.72 -31.01
N PRO A 453 -25.12 11.76 -31.63
CA PRO A 453 -26.33 12.25 -30.95
C PRO A 453 -26.79 11.34 -29.79
N ARG A 454 -26.27 10.11 -29.69
CA ARG A 454 -26.69 9.08 -28.72
C ARG A 454 -25.73 8.95 -27.54
N ILE A 455 -24.62 9.69 -27.52
CA ILE A 455 -23.61 9.66 -26.44
C ILE A 455 -24.26 9.97 -25.09
N ILE A 456 -24.83 11.17 -24.94
CA ILE A 456 -25.43 11.61 -23.67
C ILE A 456 -26.63 10.76 -23.26
N PRO A 457 -27.58 10.42 -24.16
CA PRO A 457 -28.63 9.46 -23.85
C PRO A 457 -28.09 8.12 -23.30
N THR A 458 -27.02 7.58 -23.88
CA THR A 458 -26.41 6.32 -23.43
C THR A 458 -25.75 6.48 -22.06
N VAL A 459 -25.02 7.57 -21.84
CA VAL A 459 -24.39 7.91 -20.53
C VAL A 459 -25.46 7.93 -19.42
N GLU A 460 -26.56 8.63 -19.64
CA GLU A 460 -27.65 8.74 -18.66
C GLU A 460 -28.39 7.42 -18.45
N LEU A 461 -28.60 6.65 -19.53
CA LEU A 461 -29.23 5.33 -19.45
C LEU A 461 -28.40 4.36 -18.60
N VAL A 462 -27.09 4.30 -18.84
CA VAL A 462 -26.16 3.45 -18.09
C VAL A 462 -26.10 3.90 -16.63
N LYS A 463 -25.98 5.20 -16.37
CA LYS A 463 -25.95 5.75 -15.01
C LYS A 463 -27.21 5.38 -14.23
N ARG A 464 -28.39 5.57 -14.82
CA ARG A 464 -29.67 5.17 -14.21
C ARG A 464 -29.70 3.66 -13.92
N ALA A 465 -29.28 2.84 -14.88
CA ALA A 465 -29.21 1.40 -14.68
C ALA A 465 -28.28 1.02 -13.50
N MET A 466 -27.17 1.74 -13.31
CA MET A 466 -26.26 1.53 -12.18
C MET A 466 -26.82 2.00 -10.84
N GLU A 467 -27.53 3.13 -10.81
CA GLU A 467 -28.15 3.68 -9.60
C GLU A 467 -29.32 2.82 -9.11
N GLU A 468 -30.10 2.26 -10.05
CA GLU A 468 -31.23 1.38 -9.74
C GLU A 468 -30.83 -0.09 -9.52
N ALA A 469 -29.59 -0.46 -9.84
CA ALA A 469 -29.05 -1.80 -9.58
C ALA A 469 -28.72 -1.97 -8.10
N LYS A 470 -29.20 -3.08 -7.51
CA LYS A 470 -28.88 -3.43 -6.12
C LYS A 470 -27.43 -3.90 -5.94
N LEU A 471 -26.83 -4.41 -7.02
CA LEU A 471 -25.43 -4.79 -7.05
C LEU A 471 -24.65 -3.93 -8.04
N GLY A 472 -23.48 -3.47 -7.62
CA GLY A 472 -22.47 -3.01 -8.57
C GLY A 472 -22.03 -4.16 -9.47
N PHE A 473 -21.96 -3.89 -10.77
CA PHE A 473 -21.59 -4.85 -11.80
C PHE A 473 -20.54 -4.25 -12.74
N LYS A 474 -19.91 -5.12 -13.53
CA LYS A 474 -19.14 -4.74 -14.72
C LYS A 474 -19.79 -5.39 -15.94
N LEU A 475 -19.69 -4.76 -17.10
CA LEU A 475 -20.06 -5.35 -18.38
C LEU A 475 -18.79 -5.42 -19.24
N LEU A 476 -18.33 -6.64 -19.50
CA LEU A 476 -16.99 -6.93 -20.05
C LEU A 476 -17.06 -7.80 -21.30
N SER A 477 -15.93 -7.87 -22.00
CA SER A 477 -15.75 -8.66 -23.23
C SER A 477 -14.93 -9.94 -22.99
N THR A 478 -15.36 -11.07 -23.57
CA THR A 478 -14.68 -12.37 -23.43
C THR A 478 -13.40 -12.50 -24.26
N ARG A 479 -13.09 -11.50 -25.11
CA ARG A 479 -11.91 -11.51 -25.99
C ARG A 479 -10.64 -10.94 -25.37
N SER A 480 -10.72 -10.20 -24.27
CA SER A 480 -9.52 -9.80 -23.52
C SER A 480 -8.75 -11.06 -23.08
N TYR A 481 -7.42 -11.01 -23.21
CA TYR A 481 -6.53 -12.14 -22.92
C TYR A 481 -6.77 -12.72 -21.51
N GLU A 482 -7.09 -11.86 -20.55
CA GLU A 482 -7.38 -12.22 -19.16
C GLU A 482 -8.60 -13.14 -19.01
N TYR A 483 -9.52 -13.13 -19.97
CA TYR A 483 -10.75 -13.91 -19.96
C TYR A 483 -10.74 -15.09 -20.95
N ARG A 484 -9.60 -15.34 -21.62
CA ARG A 484 -9.39 -16.53 -22.46
C ARG A 484 -9.41 -17.85 -21.70
N ALA A 485 -9.63 -17.87 -20.40
CA ALA A 485 -9.89 -19.11 -19.68
C ALA A 485 -11.38 -19.52 -19.74
N LEU A 486 -12.30 -18.59 -20.06
CA LEU A 486 -13.74 -18.81 -19.98
C LEU A 486 -14.37 -19.68 -21.09
N GLY A 487 -13.65 -19.98 -22.17
CA GLY A 487 -14.19 -20.64 -23.37
C GLY A 487 -15.06 -19.77 -24.30
N TRP A 488 -15.66 -18.69 -23.79
CA TRP A 488 -16.75 -17.93 -24.43
C TRP A 488 -16.39 -17.06 -25.67
N TRP A 489 -15.19 -17.21 -26.24
CA TRP A 489 -14.80 -16.52 -27.49
C TRP A 489 -14.89 -17.40 -28.74
N LYS A 490 -15.07 -18.73 -28.56
CA LYS A 490 -15.01 -19.74 -29.64
C LYS A 490 -16.27 -19.81 -30.49
N ASP A 491 -17.37 -19.21 -30.05
CA ASP A 491 -18.66 -19.18 -30.76
C ASP A 491 -18.79 -18.02 -31.78
#